data_AF-A0A954IWC8-F1
#
_entry.id   AF-A0A954IWC8-F1
#
_cell.length_a   1.000
_cell.length_b   1.000
_cell.length_c   1.000
_cell.angle_alpha   90.00
_cell.angle_beta   90.00
_cell.angle_gamma   90.00
#
_symmetry.space_group_name_H-M   'P 1'
#
loop_
_entity.id
_entity.type
_entity.pdbx_description
1 polymer ?
#
loop_
_entity_poly.entity_id
_entity_poly.type
_entity_poly.pdbx_seq_one_letter_code
_entity_poly.pdbx_strand_id
1 'polypeptide(L)'
;MERTQEVELGQRGLPGRDPEGRRLQVVGPFAGSWLFFVGAAFALIGLLWLSERNERLRVEERLVDASRATTLARDEVALRDEELARRVDRVRTLERDLAKQETLLVRTEDARRKLVELVGTLAEESNEQRSESEVDATGGDEDLAAIKAHIELVQRLNHALRRYGRAELRVHGLDAIENGTLVGMRLLRLDSDGIALGLYRAATARIDVDRTEGVATIVLRDVRETIGGVQKPAQEEVRIRFELEEPRAFVAELSDLVALSGEWPESAPLTKTTPEKLLQRRMWQERFDAFLEGIDGERRYRLQSVGSIEMPALREVEILGSNARGIWEQRIRAARVEVHVDESTGRVELLLRDGFIESREGTIRLPKDRDYRMHLPGADITNAKRALMGMVRSDG
;
A
#
# COMPACT_ATOMS: atom_id res chain seq x y z
N MET A 1 -10.97 -0.74 74.38
CA MET A 1 -10.54 0.67 74.33
C MET A 1 -11.15 1.26 73.07
N GLU A 2 -12.26 1.97 73.23
CA GLU A 2 -12.35 3.45 73.17
C GLU A 2 -12.52 3.91 71.69
N ARG A 3 -13.50 4.73 71.29
CA ARG A 3 -14.35 5.69 72.01
C ARG A 3 -15.65 5.96 71.23
N THR A 4 -16.73 6.05 71.99
CA THR A 4 -17.97 6.76 71.69
C THR A 4 -17.69 8.26 71.58
N GLN A 5 -18.41 8.98 70.71
CA GLN A 5 -18.47 10.44 70.78
C GLN A 5 -19.93 10.89 70.64
N GLU A 6 -20.51 11.24 71.80
CA GLU A 6 -21.67 12.10 71.95
C GLU A 6 -21.37 13.50 71.43
N VAL A 7 -22.37 14.12 70.78
CA VAL A 7 -22.48 15.57 70.71
C VAL A 7 -23.90 15.95 71.07
N GLU A 8 -24.02 16.58 72.23
CA GLU A 8 -25.18 17.23 72.79
C GLU A 8 -25.10 18.76 72.54
N LEU A 9 -26.23 19.43 72.77
CA LEU A 9 -26.44 20.86 73.07
C LEU A 9 -26.74 21.85 71.94
N GLY A 10 -27.86 22.57 72.16
CA GLY A 10 -28.17 23.82 71.48
C GLY A 10 -29.56 24.43 71.73
N GLN A 11 -30.05 24.51 72.97
CA GLN A 11 -31.20 25.34 73.34
C GLN A 11 -30.89 26.85 73.20
N ARG A 12 -31.90 27.65 72.79
CA ARG A 12 -32.12 29.03 73.27
C ARG A 12 -33.49 29.60 72.85
N GLY A 13 -34.24 30.13 73.82
CA GLY A 13 -35.07 31.33 73.59
C GLY A 13 -36.57 31.26 73.88
N LEU A 14 -36.96 31.38 75.16
CA LEU A 14 -38.18 32.03 75.64
C LEU A 14 -37.88 33.55 75.75
N PRO A 15 -38.85 34.52 75.63
CA PRO A 15 -39.89 34.71 76.66
C PRO A 15 -41.21 35.39 76.19
N GLY A 16 -42.23 35.43 77.06
CA GLY A 16 -43.35 36.37 76.89
C GLY A 16 -44.62 36.00 77.67
N ARG A 17 -44.75 36.56 78.87
CA ARG A 17 -45.90 36.49 79.78
C ARG A 17 -46.94 37.52 79.33
N ASP A 18 -48.24 37.18 79.36
CA ASP A 18 -49.26 38.18 79.71
C ASP A 18 -50.44 37.53 80.47
N PRO A 19 -51.02 38.21 81.49
CA PRO A 19 -52.01 37.66 82.40
C PRO A 19 -53.39 38.28 82.13
N GLU A 20 -54.25 37.60 81.40
CA GLU A 20 -55.66 37.95 81.37
C GLU A 20 -56.52 36.73 81.66
N GLY A 21 -57.18 36.78 82.81
CA GLY A 21 -58.23 35.85 83.20
C GLY A 21 -59.40 35.94 82.24
N ARG A 22 -59.44 35.04 81.26
CA ARG A 22 -60.66 34.75 80.50
C ARG A 22 -61.25 33.46 81.02
N ARG A 23 -62.46 33.59 81.57
CA ARG A 23 -63.32 32.49 81.99
C ARG A 23 -63.47 31.50 80.83
N LEU A 24 -62.99 30.28 81.03
CA LEU A 24 -63.37 29.12 80.22
C LEU A 24 -64.87 28.88 80.44
N GLN A 25 -65.68 29.39 79.52
CA GLN A 25 -67.02 28.86 79.30
C GLN A 25 -66.84 27.44 78.74
N VAL A 26 -67.11 26.46 79.59
CA VAL A 26 -67.39 25.08 79.18
C VAL A 26 -68.70 25.13 78.40
N VAL A 27 -68.61 25.31 77.08
CA VAL A 27 -69.71 25.07 76.16
C VAL A 27 -69.81 23.55 76.01
N GLY A 28 -70.91 23.01 76.54
CA GLY A 28 -71.33 21.64 76.40
C GLY A 28 -71.52 21.21 74.94
N PRO A 29 -71.74 19.92 74.72
CA PRO A 29 -70.94 19.10 73.82
C PRO A 29 -71.41 19.18 72.36
N PHE A 30 -70.50 19.55 71.47
CA PHE A 30 -70.68 19.32 70.03
C PHE A 30 -70.51 17.83 69.73
N ALA A 31 -71.62 17.09 69.77
CA ALA A 31 -71.71 15.70 69.29
C ALA A 31 -71.36 15.52 67.79
N GLY A 32 -71.16 16.61 67.04
CA GLY A 32 -70.65 16.60 65.66
C GLY A 32 -69.12 16.59 65.51
N SER A 33 -68.36 16.85 66.58
CA SER A 33 -66.90 16.98 66.51
C SER A 33 -66.18 15.62 66.50
N TRP A 34 -66.75 14.61 67.18
CA TRP A 34 -66.14 13.28 67.28
C TRP A 34 -66.09 12.55 65.92
N LEU A 35 -67.11 12.72 65.07
CA LEU A 35 -67.11 12.18 63.70
C LEU A 35 -66.02 12.81 62.82
N PHE A 36 -65.72 14.09 63.01
CA PHE A 36 -64.60 14.76 62.33
C PHE A 36 -63.24 14.22 62.78
N PHE A 37 -63.06 13.99 64.09
CA PHE A 37 -61.80 13.40 64.60
C PHE A 37 -61.61 11.96 64.17
N VAL A 38 -62.67 11.15 64.15
CA VAL A 38 -62.62 9.77 63.65
C VAL A 38 -62.32 9.75 62.14
N GLY A 39 -62.99 10.60 61.35
CA GLY A 39 -62.72 10.74 59.91
C GLY A 39 -61.28 11.20 59.63
N ALA A 40 -60.77 12.18 60.39
CA ALA A 40 -59.39 12.64 60.27
C ALA A 40 -58.38 11.55 60.65
N ALA A 41 -58.64 10.76 61.70
CA ALA A 41 -57.78 9.63 62.09
C ALA A 41 -57.72 8.54 61.00
N PHE A 42 -58.87 8.17 60.41
CA PHE A 42 -58.89 7.22 59.29
C PHE A 42 -58.19 7.75 58.04
N ALA A 43 -58.34 9.03 57.72
CA ALA A 43 -57.62 9.66 56.61
C ALA A 43 -56.10 9.64 56.85
N LEU A 44 -55.65 9.90 58.07
CA LEU A 44 -54.23 9.91 58.44
C LEU A 44 -53.62 8.50 58.42
N ILE A 45 -54.36 7.49 58.88
CA ILE A 45 -53.98 6.07 58.74
C ILE A 45 -53.91 5.67 57.26
N GLY A 46 -54.88 6.09 56.45
CA GLY A 46 -54.86 5.85 55.00
C GLY A 46 -53.66 6.49 54.30
N LEU A 47 -53.29 7.72 54.68
CA LEU A 47 -52.10 8.41 54.16
C LEU A 47 -50.81 7.72 54.60
N LEU A 48 -50.70 7.29 55.85
CA LEU A 48 -49.54 6.52 56.34
C LEU A 48 -49.40 5.19 55.58
N TRP A 49 -50.49 4.46 55.38
CA TRP A 49 -50.48 3.21 54.62
C TRP A 49 -50.11 3.42 53.15
N LEU A 50 -50.61 4.49 52.53
CA LEU A 50 -50.26 4.85 51.16
C LEU A 50 -48.78 5.26 51.05
N SER A 51 -48.26 5.98 52.05
CA SER A 51 -46.85 6.35 52.15
C SER A 51 -45.95 5.12 52.25
N GLU A 52 -46.26 4.19 53.16
CA GLU A 52 -45.50 2.95 53.34
C GLU A 52 -45.55 2.08 52.08
N ARG A 53 -46.70 2.01 51.40
CA ARG A 53 -46.84 1.30 50.13
C ARG A 53 -46.00 1.94 49.02
N ASN A 54 -45.97 3.26 48.94
CA ASN A 54 -45.15 3.99 47.97
C ASN A 54 -43.65 3.82 48.25
N GLU A 55 -43.23 3.78 49.52
CA GLU A 55 -41.85 3.49 49.90
C GLU A 55 -41.42 2.08 49.51
N ARG A 56 -42.29 1.07 49.74
CA ARG A 56 -42.03 -0.31 49.30
C ARG A 56 -41.87 -0.42 47.79
N LEU A 57 -42.76 0.23 47.02
CA LEU A 57 -42.66 0.25 45.56
C LEU A 57 -41.35 0.91 45.08
N ARG A 58 -40.92 2.00 45.71
CA ARG A 58 -39.63 2.65 45.38
C ARG A 58 -38.43 1.76 45.70
N VAL A 59 -38.48 0.99 46.79
CA VAL A 59 -37.41 0.05 47.15
C VAL A 59 -37.37 -1.12 46.17
N GLU A 60 -38.53 -1.69 45.81
CA GLU A 60 -38.61 -2.75 44.80
C GLU A 60 -38.11 -2.27 43.44
N GLU A 61 -38.50 -1.08 43.00
CA GLU A 61 -38.02 -0.47 41.75
C GLU A 61 -36.49 -0.31 41.76
N ARG A 62 -35.92 0.23 42.85
CA ARG A 62 -34.45 0.34 43.01
C ARG A 62 -33.74 -1.01 43.01
N LEU A 63 -34.34 -2.05 43.59
CA LEU A 63 -33.75 -3.40 43.58
C LEU A 63 -33.78 -4.02 42.18
N VAL A 64 -34.87 -3.81 41.43
CA VAL A 64 -34.97 -4.26 40.03
C VAL A 64 -33.96 -3.51 39.16
N ASP A 65 -33.82 -2.19 39.33
CA ASP A 65 -32.84 -1.40 38.59
C ASP A 65 -31.40 -1.76 38.94
N ALA A 66 -31.10 -2.00 40.22
CA ALA A 66 -29.79 -2.50 40.65
C ALA A 66 -29.48 -3.90 40.06
N SER A 67 -30.48 -4.80 40.03
CA SER A 67 -30.33 -6.12 39.41
C SER A 67 -30.09 -6.02 37.89
N ARG A 68 -30.79 -5.12 37.20
CA ARG A 68 -30.55 -4.82 35.78
C ARG A 68 -29.17 -4.22 35.53
N ALA A 69 -28.72 -3.29 36.38
CA ALA A 69 -27.38 -2.71 36.26
C ALA A 69 -26.27 -3.77 36.46
N THR A 70 -26.44 -4.69 37.41
CA THR A 70 -25.45 -5.75 37.64
C THR A 70 -25.42 -6.82 36.54
N THR A 71 -26.57 -7.11 35.92
CA THR A 71 -26.62 -8.01 34.75
C THR A 71 -25.96 -7.38 33.53
N LEU A 72 -26.27 -6.12 33.23
CA LEU A 72 -25.60 -5.38 32.15
C LEU A 72 -24.07 -5.28 32.36
N ALA A 73 -23.62 -5.03 33.60
CA ALA A 73 -22.20 -5.00 33.92
C ALA A 73 -21.52 -6.37 33.73
N ARG A 74 -22.21 -7.47 34.05
CA ARG A 74 -21.69 -8.83 33.81
C ARG A 74 -21.59 -9.14 32.31
N ASP A 75 -22.60 -8.74 31.54
CA ASP A 75 -22.59 -8.95 30.08
C ASP A 75 -21.48 -8.13 29.41
N GLU A 76 -21.24 -6.90 29.86
CA GLU A 76 -20.14 -6.08 29.36
C GLU A 76 -18.76 -6.70 29.67
N VAL A 77 -18.58 -7.22 30.89
CA VAL A 77 -17.34 -7.92 31.26
C VAL A 77 -17.16 -9.19 30.42
N ALA A 78 -18.21 -9.97 30.21
CA ALA A 78 -18.16 -11.17 29.38
C ALA A 78 -17.78 -10.85 27.92
N LEU A 79 -18.31 -9.76 27.35
CA LEU A 79 -17.94 -9.31 26.01
C LEU A 79 -16.47 -8.88 25.92
N ARG A 80 -15.96 -8.18 26.94
CA ARG A 80 -14.54 -7.79 27.01
C ARG A 80 -13.62 -9.00 27.15
N ASP A 81 -14.00 -10.00 27.94
CA ASP A 81 -13.24 -11.24 28.09
C ASP A 81 -13.19 -12.03 26.78
N GLU A 82 -14.30 -12.09 26.04
CA GLU A 82 -14.32 -12.71 24.72
C GLU A 82 -13.43 -11.96 23.72
N GLU A 83 -13.47 -10.62 23.73
CA GLU A 83 -12.60 -9.82 22.88
C GLU A 83 -11.11 -10.02 23.21
N LEU A 84 -10.76 -10.06 24.50
CA LEU A 84 -9.40 -10.34 24.95
C LEU A 84 -8.95 -11.74 24.53
N ALA A 85 -9.80 -12.76 24.65
CA ALA A 85 -9.51 -14.11 24.16
C ALA A 85 -9.20 -14.11 22.65
N ARG A 86 -10.00 -13.43 21.83
CA ARG A 86 -9.75 -13.28 20.38
C ARG A 86 -8.45 -12.51 20.08
N ARG A 87 -8.08 -11.54 20.91
CA ARG A 87 -6.80 -10.81 20.77
C ARG A 87 -5.61 -11.71 21.11
N VAL A 88 -5.69 -12.50 22.18
CA VAL A 88 -4.66 -13.47 22.57
C VAL A 88 -4.45 -14.51 21.47
N ASP A 89 -5.52 -15.03 20.89
CA ASP A 89 -5.42 -16.00 19.79
C ASP A 89 -4.77 -15.39 18.54
N ARG A 90 -5.09 -14.13 18.20
CA ARG A 90 -4.41 -13.41 17.12
C ARG A 90 -2.91 -13.26 17.39
N VAL A 91 -2.52 -12.87 18.60
CA VAL A 91 -1.09 -12.76 18.98
C VAL A 91 -0.39 -14.11 18.82
N ARG A 92 -0.99 -15.21 19.30
CA ARG A 92 -0.43 -16.56 19.13
C ARG A 92 -0.28 -16.97 17.67
N THR A 93 -1.21 -16.59 16.79
CA THR A 93 -1.07 -16.87 15.36
C THR A 93 0.10 -16.09 14.74
N LEU A 94 0.25 -14.82 15.11
CA LEU A 94 1.35 -13.98 14.65
C LEU A 94 2.71 -14.49 15.15
N GLU A 95 2.81 -14.94 16.41
CA GLU A 95 4.03 -15.55 16.95
C GLU A 95 4.43 -16.81 16.16
N ARG A 96 3.47 -17.68 15.81
CA ARG A 96 3.75 -18.87 14.99
C ARG A 96 4.23 -18.50 13.59
N ASP A 97 3.67 -17.47 12.98
CA ASP A 97 4.07 -17.04 11.65
C ASP A 97 5.42 -16.32 11.65
N LEU A 98 5.74 -15.56 12.71
CA LEU A 98 7.05 -14.99 12.94
C LEU A 98 8.12 -16.08 13.09
N ALA A 99 7.86 -17.11 13.89
CA ALA A 99 8.77 -18.25 14.04
C ALA A 99 9.02 -19.00 12.71
N LYS A 100 8.01 -19.11 11.85
CA LYS A 100 8.19 -19.66 10.49
C LYS A 100 9.08 -18.76 9.63
N GLN A 101 8.88 -17.44 9.69
CA GLN A 101 9.70 -16.48 8.94
C GLN A 101 11.17 -16.48 9.40
N GLU A 102 11.43 -16.53 10.71
CA GLU A 102 12.78 -16.67 11.25
C GLU A 102 13.45 -17.96 10.77
N THR A 103 12.72 -19.08 10.76
CA THR A 103 13.24 -20.35 10.24
C THR A 103 13.57 -20.26 8.74
N LEU A 104 12.76 -19.53 7.96
CA LEU A 104 13.03 -19.29 6.54
C LEU A 104 14.28 -18.41 6.34
N LEU A 105 14.45 -17.37 7.16
CA LEU A 105 15.63 -16.50 7.10
C LEU A 105 16.92 -17.28 7.38
N VAL A 106 16.95 -18.09 8.43
CA VAL A 106 18.11 -18.95 8.73
C VAL A 106 18.42 -19.89 7.57
N ARG A 107 17.39 -20.52 6.96
CA ARG A 107 17.59 -21.37 5.77
C ARG A 107 18.14 -20.61 4.57
N THR A 108 17.70 -19.36 4.36
CA THR A 108 18.24 -18.53 3.27
C THR A 108 19.68 -18.09 3.51
N GLU A 109 20.05 -17.79 4.77
CA GLU A 109 21.43 -17.48 5.12
C GLU A 109 22.35 -18.69 4.97
N ASP A 110 21.91 -19.88 5.38
CA ASP A 110 22.64 -21.13 5.15
C ASP A 110 22.83 -21.42 3.65
N ALA A 111 21.78 -21.22 2.84
CA ALA A 111 21.87 -21.36 1.39
C ALA A 111 22.85 -20.35 0.78
N ARG A 112 22.84 -19.10 1.25
CA ARG A 112 23.78 -18.06 0.82
C ARG A 112 25.22 -18.42 1.22
N ARG A 113 25.45 -18.94 2.42
CA ARG A 113 26.78 -19.37 2.87
C ARG A 113 27.32 -20.51 2.00
N LYS A 114 26.48 -21.51 1.69
CA LYS A 114 26.84 -22.60 0.76
C LYS A 114 27.15 -22.09 -0.65
N LEU A 115 26.41 -21.11 -1.15
CA LEU A 115 26.70 -20.50 -2.45
C LEU A 115 28.05 -19.77 -2.44
N VAL A 116 28.37 -19.03 -1.36
CA VAL A 116 29.68 -18.37 -1.22
C VAL A 116 30.81 -19.40 -1.18
N GLU A 117 30.62 -20.51 -0.46
CA GLU A 117 31.58 -21.61 -0.41
C GLU A 117 31.79 -22.25 -1.80
N LEU A 118 30.71 -22.57 -2.52
CA LEU A 118 30.78 -23.11 -3.89
C LEU A 118 31.42 -22.14 -4.88
N VAL A 119 31.18 -20.83 -4.74
CA VAL A 119 31.84 -19.81 -5.55
C VAL A 119 33.33 -19.74 -5.22
N GLY A 120 33.70 -19.90 -3.94
CA GLY A 120 35.09 -20.00 -3.50
C GLY A 120 35.80 -21.20 -4.15
N THR A 121 35.20 -22.39 -4.08
CA THR A 121 35.77 -23.60 -4.68
C THR A 121 35.86 -23.49 -6.21
N LEU A 122 34.84 -22.93 -6.88
CA LEU A 122 34.89 -22.68 -8.33
C LEU A 122 35.96 -21.66 -8.71
N ALA A 123 36.19 -20.64 -7.88
CA ALA A 123 37.26 -19.67 -8.10
C ALA A 123 38.65 -20.29 -7.91
N GLU A 124 38.80 -21.19 -6.93
CA GLU A 124 40.02 -21.98 -6.73
C GLU A 124 40.27 -22.92 -7.91
N GLU A 125 39.28 -23.73 -8.33
CA GLU A 125 39.37 -24.59 -9.50
C GLU A 125 39.67 -23.80 -10.79
N SER A 126 39.03 -22.62 -10.96
CA SER A 126 39.29 -21.76 -12.12
C SER A 126 40.69 -21.12 -12.08
N ASN A 127 41.22 -20.82 -10.90
CA ASN A 127 42.58 -20.30 -10.74
C ASN A 127 43.61 -21.40 -10.93
N GLU A 128 43.33 -22.62 -10.47
CA GLU A 128 44.19 -23.79 -10.69
C GLU A 128 44.26 -24.13 -12.18
N GLN A 129 43.11 -24.17 -12.88
CA GLN A 129 43.06 -24.33 -14.34
C GLN A 129 43.78 -23.20 -15.09
N ARG A 130 43.70 -21.95 -14.61
CA ARG A 130 44.46 -20.83 -15.19
C ARG A 130 45.95 -20.96 -14.93
N SER A 131 46.36 -21.41 -13.74
CA SER A 131 47.77 -21.61 -13.43
C SER A 131 48.38 -22.77 -14.22
N GLU A 132 47.63 -23.84 -14.45
CA GLU A 132 48.02 -24.94 -15.34
C GLU A 132 48.04 -24.49 -16.81
N SER A 133 47.12 -23.62 -17.22
CA SER A 133 47.10 -23.03 -18.57
C SER A 133 48.18 -21.95 -18.77
N GLU A 134 48.57 -21.19 -17.74
CA GLU A 134 49.64 -20.19 -17.77
C GLU A 134 51.04 -20.83 -17.87
N VAL A 135 51.20 -22.08 -17.41
CA VAL A 135 52.44 -22.84 -17.60
C VAL A 135 52.60 -23.31 -19.06
N ASP A 136 51.50 -23.41 -19.82
CA ASP A 136 51.51 -23.69 -21.27
C ASP A 136 51.35 -22.44 -22.16
N ALA A 137 50.86 -21.31 -21.63
CA ALA A 137 50.62 -20.06 -22.37
C ALA A 137 51.83 -19.11 -22.29
N THR A 138 52.92 -19.46 -22.98
CA THR A 138 53.94 -18.50 -23.42
C THR A 138 53.55 -17.75 -24.71
N GLY A 139 52.25 -17.72 -25.04
CA GLY A 139 51.64 -16.77 -25.97
C GLY A 139 50.39 -16.20 -25.31
N GLY A 140 50.07 -14.92 -25.36
CA GLY A 140 50.68 -13.75 -25.98
C GLY A 140 49.74 -12.58 -25.66
N ASP A 141 50.23 -11.33 -25.64
CA ASP A 141 49.42 -10.14 -25.31
C ASP A 141 48.11 -10.00 -26.12
N GLU A 142 47.97 -10.73 -27.23
CA GLU A 142 46.76 -10.81 -28.06
C GLU A 142 45.54 -11.41 -27.33
N ASP A 143 45.71 -12.44 -26.49
CA ASP A 143 44.58 -13.07 -25.79
C ASP A 143 44.00 -12.15 -24.70
N LEU A 144 44.86 -11.39 -24.01
CA LEU A 144 44.44 -10.38 -23.04
C LEU A 144 43.70 -9.22 -23.70
N ALA A 145 44.12 -8.80 -24.90
CA ALA A 145 43.44 -7.75 -25.65
C ALA A 145 42.03 -8.20 -26.10
N ALA A 146 41.89 -9.44 -26.56
CA ALA A 146 40.60 -10.01 -26.95
C ALA A 146 39.63 -10.10 -25.74
N ILE A 147 40.12 -10.57 -24.59
CA ILE A 147 39.31 -10.64 -23.36
C ILE A 147 38.85 -9.25 -22.91
N LYS A 148 39.72 -8.23 -22.98
CA LYS A 148 39.35 -6.85 -22.61
C LYS A 148 38.27 -6.29 -23.54
N ALA A 149 38.44 -6.42 -24.85
CA ALA A 149 37.45 -5.98 -25.84
C ALA A 149 36.09 -6.64 -25.58
N HIS A 150 36.10 -7.92 -25.20
CA HIS A 150 34.90 -8.66 -24.84
C HIS A 150 34.19 -8.13 -23.60
N ILE A 151 34.94 -7.84 -22.54
CA ILE A 151 34.41 -7.26 -21.30
C ILE A 151 33.82 -5.87 -21.57
N GLU A 152 34.53 -5.03 -22.31
CA GLU A 152 34.08 -3.68 -22.67
C GLU A 152 32.78 -3.72 -23.47
N LEU A 153 32.64 -4.65 -24.40
CA LEU A 153 31.43 -4.87 -25.17
C LEU A 153 30.24 -5.23 -24.27
N VAL A 154 30.39 -6.22 -23.39
CA VAL A 154 29.33 -6.64 -22.47
C VAL A 154 28.94 -5.50 -21.54
N GLN A 155 29.92 -4.71 -21.07
CA GLN A 155 29.67 -3.52 -20.25
C GLN A 155 28.91 -2.45 -21.03
N ARG A 156 29.30 -2.16 -22.27
CA ARG A 156 28.63 -1.20 -23.15
C ARG A 156 27.18 -1.59 -23.39
N LEU A 157 26.92 -2.87 -23.69
CA LEU A 157 25.58 -3.37 -23.90
C LEU A 157 24.70 -3.25 -22.64
N ASN A 158 25.23 -3.64 -21.48
CA ASN A 158 24.54 -3.50 -20.20
C ASN A 158 24.31 -2.03 -19.82
N HIS A 159 25.26 -1.15 -20.11
CA HIS A 159 25.12 0.28 -19.88
C HIS A 159 23.98 0.87 -20.72
N ALA A 160 23.94 0.56 -22.01
CA ALA A 160 22.86 0.99 -22.90
C ALA A 160 21.51 0.43 -22.44
N LEU A 161 21.38 -0.88 -22.20
CA LEU A 161 20.12 -1.47 -21.72
C LEU A 161 19.62 -0.79 -20.44
N ARG A 162 20.50 -0.54 -19.48
CA ARG A 162 20.14 0.15 -18.23
C ARG A 162 19.75 1.60 -18.46
N ARG A 163 20.50 2.33 -19.29
CA ARG A 163 20.29 3.76 -19.55
C ARG A 163 18.96 4.03 -20.25
N TYR A 164 18.55 3.16 -21.16
CA TYR A 164 17.35 3.34 -21.99
C TYR A 164 16.16 2.47 -21.53
N GLY A 165 16.07 2.21 -20.22
CA GLY A 165 14.85 1.73 -19.58
C GLY A 165 14.70 0.21 -19.40
N ARG A 166 15.77 -0.58 -19.62
CA ARG A 166 15.76 -2.06 -19.47
C ARG A 166 16.81 -2.58 -18.51
N ALA A 167 16.83 -2.03 -17.31
CA ALA A 167 17.74 -2.47 -16.24
C ALA A 167 17.49 -3.94 -15.80
N GLU A 168 16.30 -4.47 -16.11
CA GLU A 168 15.92 -5.86 -15.86
C GLU A 168 16.59 -6.87 -16.79
N LEU A 169 17.18 -6.43 -17.92
CA LEU A 169 17.91 -7.30 -18.84
C LEU A 169 19.41 -7.11 -18.63
N ARG A 170 20.13 -8.18 -18.33
CA ARG A 170 21.59 -8.16 -18.14
C ARG A 170 22.29 -9.21 -18.96
N VAL A 171 23.22 -8.79 -19.81
CA VAL A 171 24.10 -9.71 -20.52
C VAL A 171 25.26 -10.08 -19.61
N HIS A 172 25.34 -11.35 -19.25
CA HIS A 172 26.40 -11.91 -18.42
C HIS A 172 27.61 -12.34 -19.24
N GLY A 173 27.40 -12.68 -20.50
CA GLY A 173 28.44 -13.17 -21.36
C GLY A 173 27.99 -13.22 -22.80
N LEU A 174 28.99 -13.18 -23.65
CA LEU A 174 28.94 -13.41 -25.08
C LEU A 174 30.12 -14.36 -25.37
N ASP A 175 30.14 -15.00 -26.52
CA ASP A 175 31.32 -15.75 -26.97
C ASP A 175 32.02 -15.01 -28.13
N ALA A 176 31.27 -14.41 -29.06
CA ALA A 176 31.82 -13.58 -30.16
C ALA A 176 30.78 -12.59 -30.74
N ILE A 177 31.24 -11.64 -31.58
CA ILE A 177 30.39 -10.90 -32.52
C ILE A 177 30.78 -11.27 -33.94
N GLU A 178 29.80 -11.69 -34.74
CA GLU A 178 29.98 -12.01 -36.15
C GLU A 178 28.94 -11.25 -36.97
N ASN A 179 29.38 -10.29 -37.80
CA ASN A 179 28.50 -9.53 -38.70
C ASN A 179 27.27 -8.91 -38.00
N GLY A 180 27.46 -8.34 -36.81
CA GLY A 180 26.38 -7.76 -36.00
C GLY A 180 25.49 -8.79 -35.28
N THR A 181 25.84 -10.08 -35.36
CA THR A 181 25.20 -11.16 -34.60
C THR A 181 26.01 -11.46 -33.35
N LEU A 182 25.33 -11.52 -32.22
CA LEU A 182 25.87 -11.85 -30.92
C LEU A 182 25.88 -13.38 -30.75
N VAL A 183 27.05 -14.02 -30.75
CA VAL A 183 27.19 -15.48 -30.65
C VAL A 183 27.37 -15.89 -29.18
N GLY A 184 26.68 -16.93 -28.74
CA GLY A 184 26.83 -17.50 -27.40
C GLY A 184 26.28 -16.63 -26.26
N MET A 185 25.28 -15.80 -26.55
CA MET A 185 24.76 -14.81 -25.61
C MET A 185 24.11 -15.47 -24.37
N ARG A 186 24.51 -14.99 -23.19
CA ARG A 186 23.92 -15.33 -21.88
C ARG A 186 23.21 -14.12 -21.32
N LEU A 187 21.88 -14.13 -21.37
CA LEU A 187 21.03 -13.03 -20.92
C LEU A 187 20.28 -13.42 -19.63
N LEU A 188 20.46 -12.64 -18.58
CA LEU A 188 19.70 -12.74 -17.34
C LEU A 188 18.55 -11.75 -17.38
N ARG A 189 17.35 -12.22 -17.00
CA ARG A 189 16.18 -11.39 -16.78
C ARG A 189 15.91 -11.29 -15.29
N LEU A 190 15.80 -10.06 -14.81
CA LEU A 190 15.51 -9.71 -13.42
C LEU A 190 14.06 -9.23 -13.28
N ASP A 191 13.55 -9.19 -12.06
CA ASP A 191 12.35 -8.44 -11.70
C ASP A 191 12.70 -7.01 -11.22
N SER A 192 11.69 -6.28 -10.76
CA SER A 192 11.84 -4.92 -10.22
C SER A 192 12.71 -4.83 -8.97
N ASP A 193 12.86 -5.94 -8.24
CA ASP A 193 13.66 -6.03 -7.01
C ASP A 193 15.09 -6.51 -7.29
N GLY A 194 15.41 -6.79 -8.56
CA GLY A 194 16.71 -7.29 -9.00
C GLY A 194 16.90 -8.79 -8.79
N ILE A 195 15.83 -9.54 -8.52
CA ILE A 195 15.86 -10.99 -8.37
C ILE A 195 15.82 -11.64 -9.76
N ALA A 196 16.66 -12.66 -9.96
CA ALA A 196 16.72 -13.40 -11.22
C ALA A 196 15.42 -14.18 -11.48
N LEU A 197 14.67 -13.77 -12.51
CA LEU A 197 13.51 -14.49 -13.02
C LEU A 197 13.93 -15.66 -13.91
N GLY A 198 14.99 -15.50 -14.69
CA GLY A 198 15.49 -16.56 -15.56
C GLY A 198 16.78 -16.22 -16.31
N LEU A 199 17.50 -17.26 -16.71
CA LEU A 199 18.69 -17.19 -17.54
C LEU A 199 18.40 -17.78 -18.92
N TYR A 200 18.65 -17.00 -19.96
CA TYR A 200 18.57 -17.41 -21.35
C TYR A 200 19.98 -17.63 -21.89
N ARG A 201 20.27 -18.82 -22.41
CA ARG A 201 21.48 -19.11 -23.17
C ARG A 201 21.08 -19.32 -24.62
N ALA A 202 21.52 -18.44 -25.50
CA ALA A 202 21.20 -18.49 -26.94
C ALA A 202 22.47 -18.78 -27.74
N ALA A 203 22.37 -19.58 -28.79
CA ALA A 203 23.50 -19.81 -29.70
C ALA A 203 23.81 -18.55 -30.51
N THR A 204 22.77 -17.85 -30.97
CA THR A 204 22.88 -16.56 -31.63
C THR A 204 21.83 -15.59 -31.13
N ALA A 205 22.15 -14.30 -31.16
CA ALA A 205 21.26 -13.23 -30.79
C ALA A 205 21.44 -12.02 -31.70
N ARG A 206 20.35 -11.29 -31.94
CA ARG A 206 20.36 -10.03 -32.70
C ARG A 206 19.49 -9.00 -32.00
N ILE A 207 19.88 -7.73 -32.07
CA ILE A 207 19.11 -6.62 -31.51
C ILE A 207 18.53 -5.83 -32.68
N ASP A 208 17.20 -5.89 -32.82
CA ASP A 208 16.48 -5.23 -33.90
C ASP A 208 15.81 -3.97 -33.35
N VAL A 209 15.98 -2.83 -34.01
CA VAL A 209 15.32 -1.57 -33.64
C VAL A 209 14.42 -1.10 -34.77
N ASP A 210 13.11 -1.03 -34.48
CA ASP A 210 12.13 -0.39 -35.36
C ASP A 210 12.16 1.12 -35.12
N ARG A 211 12.67 1.86 -36.11
CA ARG A 211 12.79 3.31 -36.06
C ARG A 211 11.44 4.03 -36.08
N THR A 212 10.42 3.38 -36.61
CA THR A 212 9.06 3.92 -36.72
C THR A 212 8.38 3.89 -35.35
N GLU A 213 8.48 2.74 -34.68
CA GLU A 213 7.79 2.49 -33.41
C GLU A 213 8.63 2.87 -32.18
N GLY A 214 9.94 3.07 -32.34
CA GLY A 214 10.85 3.30 -31.22
C GLY A 214 10.99 2.06 -30.32
N VAL A 215 10.87 0.87 -30.91
CA VAL A 215 10.86 -0.41 -30.21
C VAL A 215 12.11 -1.20 -30.55
N ALA A 216 12.78 -1.73 -29.52
CA ALA A 216 13.85 -2.71 -29.68
C ALA A 216 13.32 -4.13 -29.42
N THR A 217 13.85 -5.09 -30.16
CA THR A 217 13.59 -6.52 -29.99
C THR A 217 14.91 -7.27 -29.94
N ILE A 218 15.18 -7.96 -28.83
CA ILE A 218 16.27 -8.93 -28.76
C ILE A 218 15.72 -10.26 -29.26
N VAL A 219 16.22 -10.72 -30.40
CA VAL A 219 15.87 -12.01 -31.01
C VAL A 219 16.95 -13.00 -30.62
N LEU A 220 16.61 -13.97 -29.79
CA LEU A 220 17.49 -15.04 -29.32
C LEU A 220 17.13 -16.34 -30.07
N ARG A 221 18.11 -17.08 -30.58
CA ARG A 221 17.89 -18.37 -31.27
C ARG A 221 18.60 -19.53 -30.57
N ASP A 222 18.01 -20.72 -30.73
CA ASP A 222 18.46 -21.97 -30.09
C ASP A 222 18.61 -21.81 -28.57
N VAL A 223 17.53 -21.32 -27.95
CA VAL A 223 17.54 -20.81 -26.58
C VAL A 223 17.29 -21.93 -25.58
N ARG A 224 18.20 -22.07 -24.62
CA ARG A 224 17.98 -22.83 -23.39
C ARG A 224 17.63 -21.87 -22.27
N GLU A 225 16.41 -21.99 -21.75
CA GLU A 225 15.91 -21.16 -20.66
C GLU A 225 16.01 -21.92 -19.32
N THR A 226 16.56 -21.27 -18.29
CA THR A 226 16.59 -21.78 -16.91
C THR A 226 15.80 -20.83 -16.01
N ILE A 227 14.69 -21.30 -15.42
CA ILE A 227 13.85 -20.53 -14.49
C ILE A 227 13.77 -21.25 -13.16
N GLY A 228 14.07 -20.55 -12.06
CA GLY A 228 14.04 -21.15 -10.71
C GLY A 228 14.93 -22.38 -10.57
N GLY A 229 16.05 -22.43 -11.32
CA GLY A 229 16.96 -23.58 -11.37
C GLY A 229 16.49 -24.74 -12.27
N VAL A 230 15.28 -24.67 -12.85
CA VAL A 230 14.76 -25.69 -13.76
C VAL A 230 15.07 -25.31 -15.20
N GLN A 231 15.79 -26.18 -15.91
CA GLN A 231 16.06 -26.02 -17.34
C GLN A 231 14.84 -26.45 -18.15
N LYS A 232 14.34 -25.56 -19.01
CA LYS A 232 13.26 -25.84 -19.95
C LYS A 232 13.79 -26.45 -21.26
N PRO A 233 12.92 -27.11 -22.04
CA PRO A 233 13.25 -27.53 -23.40
C PRO A 233 13.79 -26.36 -24.23
N ALA A 234 14.70 -26.68 -25.15
CA ALA A 234 15.23 -25.68 -26.06
C ALA A 234 14.11 -25.10 -26.93
N GLN A 235 14.09 -23.79 -27.07
CA GLN A 235 13.19 -23.06 -27.94
C GLN A 235 13.97 -22.60 -29.17
N GLU A 236 13.36 -22.71 -30.35
CA GLU A 236 13.99 -22.29 -31.60
C GLU A 236 14.28 -20.78 -31.59
N GLU A 237 13.32 -19.97 -31.14
CA GLU A 237 13.46 -18.52 -31.10
C GLU A 237 12.69 -17.92 -29.91
N VAL A 238 13.30 -16.97 -29.21
CA VAL A 238 12.69 -16.14 -28.16
C VAL A 238 12.86 -14.68 -28.51
N ARG A 239 11.77 -13.91 -28.55
CA ARG A 239 11.78 -12.47 -28.84
C ARG A 239 11.43 -11.66 -27.60
N ILE A 240 12.36 -10.80 -27.17
CA ILE A 240 12.16 -9.90 -26.04
C ILE A 240 11.99 -8.49 -26.60
N ARG A 241 10.73 -8.04 -26.68
CA ARG A 241 10.34 -6.75 -27.26
C ARG A 241 10.17 -5.69 -26.17
N PHE A 242 10.66 -4.49 -26.41
CA PHE A 242 10.52 -3.38 -25.48
C PHE A 242 10.60 -1.98 -26.11
N GLU A 243 9.88 -1.02 -25.53
CA GLU A 243 9.91 0.40 -25.93
C GLU A 243 11.22 1.06 -25.45
N LEU A 244 11.82 1.93 -26.27
CA LEU A 244 13.01 2.71 -25.91
C LEU A 244 12.62 4.14 -25.54
N GLU A 245 13.14 4.66 -24.42
CA GLU A 245 12.92 6.06 -24.01
C GLU A 245 13.54 7.05 -25.00
N GLU A 246 14.76 6.77 -25.46
CA GLU A 246 15.50 7.59 -26.43
C GLU A 246 16.04 6.71 -27.58
N PRO A 247 15.18 6.28 -28.54
CA PRO A 247 15.56 5.31 -29.57
C PRO A 247 16.78 5.73 -30.40
N ARG A 248 16.88 7.01 -30.74
CA ARG A 248 18.00 7.55 -31.54
C ARG A 248 19.33 7.49 -30.79
N ALA A 249 19.32 7.77 -29.49
CA ALA A 249 20.52 7.74 -28.65
C ALA A 249 20.97 6.29 -28.42
N PHE A 250 20.02 5.37 -28.16
CA PHE A 250 20.29 3.93 -28.08
C PHE A 250 20.96 3.40 -29.36
N VAL A 251 20.41 3.73 -30.53
CA VAL A 251 20.97 3.30 -31.82
C VAL A 251 22.35 3.90 -32.07
N ALA A 252 22.58 5.17 -31.70
CA ALA A 252 23.90 5.79 -31.85
C ALA A 252 24.96 5.11 -30.96
N GLU A 253 24.58 4.70 -29.75
CA GLU A 253 25.48 4.08 -28.78
C GLU A 253 25.84 2.63 -29.13
N LEU A 254 24.91 1.88 -29.72
CA LEU A 254 25.08 0.46 -30.09
C LEU A 254 25.13 0.24 -31.61
N SER A 255 25.55 1.24 -32.38
CA SER A 255 25.41 1.28 -33.85
C SER A 255 25.93 0.05 -34.60
N ASP A 256 26.95 -0.62 -34.07
CA ASP A 256 27.58 -1.83 -34.61
C ASP A 256 26.88 -3.14 -34.21
N LEU A 257 25.97 -3.09 -33.23
CA LEU A 257 25.27 -4.26 -32.67
C LEU A 257 23.77 -4.31 -33.01
N VAL A 258 23.22 -3.22 -33.56
CA VAL A 258 21.79 -3.10 -33.84
C VAL A 258 21.48 -3.21 -35.33
N ALA A 259 20.51 -4.04 -35.68
CA ALA A 259 19.91 -4.05 -37.00
C ALA A 259 18.72 -3.06 -37.01
N LEU A 260 18.67 -2.20 -38.01
CA LEU A 260 17.67 -1.13 -38.10
C LEU A 260 16.58 -1.47 -39.12
N SER A 261 15.33 -1.23 -38.76
CA SER A 261 14.17 -1.28 -39.66
C SER A 261 13.33 -0.01 -39.58
N GLY A 262 12.47 0.22 -40.55
CA GLY A 262 11.58 1.40 -40.60
C GLY A 262 12.34 2.71 -40.85
N GLU A 263 11.67 3.84 -40.71
CA GLU A 263 12.27 5.19 -40.78
C GLU A 263 11.96 5.94 -39.49
N TRP A 264 12.84 6.86 -39.09
CA TRP A 264 12.51 7.73 -37.96
C TRP A 264 11.31 8.58 -38.37
N PRO A 265 10.25 8.66 -37.55
CA PRO A 265 9.17 9.59 -37.85
C PRO A 265 9.78 10.98 -38.03
N GLU A 266 9.36 11.69 -39.09
CA GLU A 266 9.65 13.11 -39.24
C GLU A 266 9.23 13.76 -37.93
N SER A 267 10.22 14.19 -37.16
CA SER A 267 10.04 14.53 -35.76
C SER A 267 8.93 15.56 -35.64
N ALA A 268 7.77 15.17 -35.10
CA ALA A 268 6.92 16.11 -34.40
C ALA A 268 7.84 16.85 -33.42
N PRO A 269 7.79 18.20 -33.37
CA PRO A 269 8.81 18.99 -32.69
C PRO A 269 9.02 18.42 -31.29
N LEU A 270 10.18 17.79 -31.09
CA LEU A 270 10.64 17.32 -29.79
C LEU A 270 10.65 18.56 -28.92
N THR A 271 9.63 18.71 -28.08
CA THR A 271 9.62 19.75 -27.06
C THR A 271 10.79 19.41 -26.16
N LYS A 272 11.97 20.01 -26.42
CA LYS A 272 13.20 19.76 -25.65
C LYS A 272 12.81 19.72 -24.17
N THR A 273 13.02 18.56 -23.55
CA THR A 273 12.80 18.38 -22.12
C THR A 273 13.92 19.13 -21.43
N THR A 274 13.65 20.36 -21.01
CA THR A 274 14.60 21.16 -20.25
C THR A 274 14.76 20.55 -18.84
N PRO A 275 15.89 20.75 -18.15
CA PRO A 275 16.05 20.34 -16.75
C PRO A 275 14.92 20.84 -15.85
N GLU A 276 14.39 22.03 -16.15
CA GLU A 276 13.22 22.61 -15.51
C GLU A 276 11.95 21.75 -15.68
N LYS A 277 11.69 21.23 -16.89
CA LYS A 277 10.57 20.31 -17.13
C LYS A 277 10.73 18.98 -16.39
N LEU A 278 11.95 18.47 -16.26
CA LEU A 278 12.21 17.26 -15.46
C LEU A 278 11.95 17.49 -13.97
N LEU A 279 12.37 18.63 -13.43
CA LEU A 279 12.12 19.01 -12.05
C LEU A 279 10.62 19.19 -11.79
N GLN A 280 9.93 19.90 -12.69
CA GLN A 280 8.48 20.08 -12.65
C GLN A 280 7.75 18.73 -12.68
N ARG A 281 8.19 17.81 -13.55
CA ARG A 281 7.66 16.44 -13.64
C ARG A 281 7.82 15.66 -12.35
N ARG A 282 9.02 15.69 -11.75
CA ARG A 282 9.27 15.02 -10.46
C ARG A 282 8.41 15.61 -9.34
N MET A 283 8.34 16.94 -9.22
CA MET A 283 7.47 17.60 -8.24
C MET A 283 6.01 17.17 -8.37
N TRP A 284 5.49 17.12 -9.59
CA TRP A 284 4.11 16.71 -9.80
C TRP A 284 3.89 15.22 -9.55
N GLN A 285 4.87 14.38 -9.87
CA GLN A 285 4.82 12.97 -9.52
C GLN A 285 4.74 12.79 -8.00
N GLU A 286 5.59 13.47 -7.23
CA GLU A 286 5.56 13.43 -5.76
C GLU A 286 4.24 13.92 -5.17
N ARG A 287 3.67 15.01 -5.72
CA ARG A 287 2.37 15.53 -5.29
C ARG A 287 1.22 14.57 -5.60
N PHE A 288 1.26 13.94 -6.77
CA PHE A 288 0.23 12.98 -7.17
C PHE A 288 0.35 11.67 -6.39
N ASP A 289 1.57 11.18 -6.13
CA ASP A 289 1.83 10.05 -5.24
C ASP A 289 1.29 10.34 -3.83
N ALA A 290 1.61 11.50 -3.25
CA ALA A 290 1.10 11.89 -1.93
C ALA A 290 -0.44 11.98 -1.89
N PHE A 291 -1.06 12.43 -2.98
CA PHE A 291 -2.52 12.40 -3.12
C PHE A 291 -3.05 10.96 -3.13
N LEU A 292 -2.46 10.08 -3.94
CA LEU A 292 -2.88 8.67 -4.05
C LEU A 292 -2.66 7.87 -2.76
N GLU A 293 -1.58 8.15 -2.03
CA GLU A 293 -1.28 7.54 -0.73
C GLU A 293 -2.27 7.95 0.36
N GLY A 294 -2.84 9.16 0.25
CA GLY A 294 -3.84 9.68 1.18
C GLY A 294 -5.26 9.14 0.98
N ILE A 295 -5.47 8.24 0.01
CA ILE A 295 -6.78 7.63 -0.26
C ILE A 295 -7.00 6.48 0.72
N ASP A 296 -8.05 6.56 1.54
CA ASP A 296 -8.40 5.50 2.48
C ASP A 296 -9.15 4.36 1.76
N GLY A 297 -8.47 3.23 1.54
CA GLY A 297 -9.06 2.09 0.84
C GLY A 297 -8.24 0.81 0.92
N GLU A 298 -8.85 -0.30 0.48
CA GLU A 298 -8.20 -1.62 0.43
C GLU A 298 -7.02 -1.68 -0.56
N ARG A 299 -7.01 -0.76 -1.53
CA ARG A 299 -5.99 -0.64 -2.58
C ARG A 299 -5.15 0.61 -2.37
N ARG A 300 -3.84 0.45 -2.53
CA ARG A 300 -2.86 1.54 -2.57
C ARG A 300 -2.45 1.80 -4.01
N TYR A 301 -2.57 3.05 -4.42
CA TYR A 301 -2.18 3.49 -5.75
C TYR A 301 -0.85 4.25 -5.70
N ARG A 302 -0.03 4.06 -6.73
CA ARG A 302 1.23 4.79 -6.91
C ARG A 302 1.42 5.15 -8.38
N LEU A 303 1.85 6.36 -8.63
CA LEU A 303 2.23 6.87 -9.94
C LEU A 303 3.65 6.41 -10.29
N GLN A 304 3.75 5.49 -11.24
CA GLN A 304 5.03 4.95 -11.69
C GLN A 304 5.73 5.88 -12.67
N SER A 305 5.00 6.42 -13.65
CA SER A 305 5.56 7.30 -14.67
C SER A 305 4.55 8.35 -15.15
N VAL A 306 5.10 9.49 -15.58
CA VAL A 306 4.41 10.59 -16.27
C VAL A 306 5.31 11.02 -17.42
N GLY A 307 4.78 11.15 -18.63
CA GLY A 307 5.54 11.69 -19.77
C GLY A 307 5.66 13.21 -19.70
N SER A 308 4.51 13.90 -19.66
CA SER A 308 4.44 15.37 -19.60
C SER A 308 3.24 15.88 -18.80
N ILE A 309 3.24 17.18 -18.50
CA ILE A 309 2.19 17.87 -17.74
C ILE A 309 1.55 18.93 -18.64
N GLU A 310 0.24 18.88 -18.78
CA GLU A 310 -0.57 19.84 -19.53
C GLU A 310 -1.78 20.20 -18.67
N MET A 311 -1.61 21.18 -17.77
CA MET A 311 -2.61 21.55 -16.76
C MET A 311 -4.02 21.70 -17.36
N PRO A 312 -5.06 21.09 -16.77
CA PRO A 312 -5.07 20.36 -15.48
C PRO A 312 -4.77 18.85 -15.59
N ALA A 313 -4.17 18.37 -16.69
CA ALA A 313 -3.97 16.96 -16.97
C ALA A 313 -2.49 16.51 -16.91
N LEU A 314 -2.30 15.25 -16.53
CA LEU A 314 -1.07 14.51 -16.73
C LEU A 314 -1.16 13.71 -18.03
N ARG A 315 -0.07 13.62 -18.79
CA ARG A 315 0.01 12.89 -20.06
C ARG A 315 0.95 11.71 -19.95
N GLU A 316 0.61 10.63 -20.67
CA GLU A 316 1.38 9.38 -20.73
C GLU A 316 1.68 8.85 -19.32
N VAL A 317 0.61 8.51 -18.62
CA VAL A 317 0.60 8.22 -17.19
C VAL A 317 0.52 6.72 -16.98
N GLU A 318 1.29 6.24 -16.01
CA GLU A 318 1.23 4.87 -15.53
C GLU A 318 1.00 4.83 -14.02
N ILE A 319 -0.10 4.21 -13.58
CA ILE A 319 -0.45 4.06 -12.17
C ILE A 319 -0.49 2.56 -11.83
N LEU A 320 0.16 2.18 -10.74
CA LEU A 320 0.09 0.84 -10.16
C LEU A 320 -0.86 0.83 -8.97
N GLY A 321 -1.75 -0.16 -8.92
CA GLY A 321 -2.56 -0.52 -7.76
C GLY A 321 -2.01 -1.78 -7.11
N SER A 322 -1.79 -1.72 -5.80
CA SER A 322 -1.42 -2.87 -4.97
C SER A 322 -2.39 -3.03 -3.80
N ASN A 323 -2.49 -4.23 -3.24
CA ASN A 323 -3.29 -4.45 -2.03
C ASN A 323 -2.56 -4.03 -0.76
N ALA A 324 -3.21 -4.18 0.40
CA ALA A 324 -2.62 -3.90 1.71
C ALA A 324 -1.30 -4.66 2.01
N ARG A 325 -1.01 -5.76 1.31
CA ARG A 325 0.24 -6.53 1.44
C ARG A 325 1.32 -6.08 0.45
N GLY A 326 1.06 -5.05 -0.36
CA GLY A 326 1.98 -4.55 -1.39
C GLY A 326 2.04 -5.43 -2.64
N ILE A 327 1.16 -6.42 -2.77
CA ILE A 327 1.12 -7.27 -3.97
C ILE A 327 0.41 -6.49 -5.07
N TRP A 328 1.03 -6.44 -6.25
CA TRP A 328 0.43 -5.84 -7.44
C TRP A 328 -0.88 -6.54 -7.83
N GLU A 329 -1.91 -5.73 -8.11
CA GLU A 329 -3.23 -6.20 -8.53
C GLU A 329 -3.75 -5.49 -9.78
N GLN A 330 -3.27 -4.28 -10.05
CA GLN A 330 -3.80 -3.44 -11.12
C GLN A 330 -2.69 -2.56 -11.73
N ARG A 331 -2.67 -2.41 -13.05
CA ARG A 331 -1.84 -1.46 -13.78
C ARG A 331 -2.74 -0.63 -14.69
N ILE A 332 -2.58 0.68 -14.65
CA ILE A 332 -3.36 1.62 -15.43
C ILE A 332 -2.38 2.39 -16.29
N ARG A 333 -2.51 2.31 -17.62
CA ARG A 333 -1.78 3.15 -18.57
C ARG A 333 -2.80 4.03 -19.29
N ALA A 334 -2.61 5.34 -19.26
CA ALA A 334 -3.50 6.29 -19.92
C ALA A 334 -2.71 7.42 -20.58
N ALA A 335 -3.13 7.85 -21.77
CA ALA A 335 -2.53 8.98 -22.47
C ALA A 335 -2.86 10.30 -21.78
N ARG A 336 -3.97 10.37 -21.04
CA ARG A 336 -4.38 11.53 -20.24
C ARG A 336 -5.02 11.08 -18.94
N VAL A 337 -4.63 11.71 -17.83
CA VAL A 337 -5.25 11.57 -16.51
C VAL A 337 -5.57 12.95 -15.94
N GLU A 338 -6.79 13.15 -15.48
CA GLU A 338 -7.22 14.32 -14.71
C GLU A 338 -7.82 13.87 -13.37
N VAL A 339 -7.67 14.70 -12.35
CA VAL A 339 -8.41 14.52 -11.10
C VAL A 339 -9.64 15.39 -11.14
N HIS A 340 -10.79 14.76 -11.04
CA HIS A 340 -12.09 15.42 -11.03
C HIS A 340 -12.68 15.36 -9.62
N VAL A 341 -13.19 16.49 -9.16
CA VAL A 341 -13.94 16.59 -7.90
C VAL A 341 -15.37 16.95 -8.25
N ASP A 342 -16.28 16.04 -7.94
CA ASP A 342 -17.71 16.30 -7.95
C ASP A 342 -18.13 16.76 -6.56
N GLU A 343 -18.28 18.07 -6.40
CA GLU A 343 -18.65 18.70 -5.14
C GLU A 343 -20.08 18.33 -4.70
N SER A 344 -20.96 18.04 -5.66
CA SER A 344 -22.36 17.72 -5.36
C SER A 344 -22.52 16.36 -4.69
N THR A 345 -21.68 15.39 -5.09
CA THR A 345 -21.69 14.04 -4.53
C THR A 345 -20.60 13.81 -3.50
N GLY A 346 -19.68 14.76 -3.31
CA GLY A 346 -18.55 14.62 -2.41
C GLY A 346 -17.49 13.62 -2.91
N ARG A 347 -17.42 13.36 -4.22
CA ARG A 347 -16.58 12.30 -4.80
C ARG A 347 -15.35 12.86 -5.50
N VAL A 348 -14.27 12.09 -5.44
CA VAL A 348 -13.05 12.32 -6.22
C VAL A 348 -12.86 11.17 -7.21
N GLU A 349 -12.59 11.52 -8.46
CA GLU A 349 -12.48 10.58 -9.58
C GLU A 349 -11.20 10.84 -10.37
N LEU A 350 -10.61 9.77 -10.93
CA LEU A 350 -9.65 9.89 -12.01
C LEU A 350 -10.39 9.79 -13.34
N LEU A 351 -10.23 10.81 -14.19
CA LEU A 351 -10.68 10.78 -15.57
C LEU A 351 -9.53 10.27 -16.43
N LEU A 352 -9.68 9.06 -16.96
CA LEU A 352 -8.66 8.38 -17.76
C LEU A 352 -9.08 8.39 -19.24
N ARG A 353 -8.18 8.74 -20.16
CA ARG A 353 -8.44 8.72 -21.61
C ARG A 353 -7.32 8.03 -22.38
N ASP A 354 -7.72 7.20 -23.34
CA ASP A 354 -6.88 6.45 -24.28
C ASP A 354 -5.78 5.60 -23.59
N GLY A 355 -5.97 4.29 -23.54
CA GLY A 355 -5.04 3.39 -22.82
C GLY A 355 -5.71 2.11 -22.35
N PHE A 356 -5.28 1.57 -21.21
CA PHE A 356 -5.85 0.35 -20.65
C PHE A 356 -5.71 0.26 -19.12
N ILE A 357 -6.57 -0.57 -18.54
CA ILE A 357 -6.50 -1.04 -17.16
C ILE A 357 -6.29 -2.54 -17.22
N GLU A 358 -5.17 -3.01 -16.71
CA GLU A 358 -4.81 -4.42 -16.58
C GLU A 358 -4.99 -4.85 -15.13
N SER A 359 -5.68 -5.96 -14.90
CA SER A 359 -5.88 -6.57 -13.59
C SER A 359 -5.82 -8.09 -13.71
N ARG A 360 -5.95 -8.80 -12.58
CA ARG A 360 -6.07 -10.27 -12.58
C ARG A 360 -7.27 -10.80 -13.37
N GLU A 361 -8.31 -9.98 -13.55
CA GLU A 361 -9.53 -10.36 -14.27
C GLU A 361 -9.42 -10.13 -15.79
N GLY A 362 -8.35 -9.44 -16.24
CA GLY A 362 -8.08 -9.18 -17.64
C GLY A 362 -7.72 -7.74 -17.93
N THR A 363 -7.81 -7.34 -19.20
CA THR A 363 -7.44 -6.00 -19.67
C THR A 363 -8.66 -5.28 -20.23
N ILE A 364 -8.96 -4.10 -19.67
CA ILE A 364 -10.01 -3.19 -20.14
C ILE A 364 -9.35 -2.08 -20.95
N ARG A 365 -9.73 -1.92 -22.21
CA ARG A 365 -9.27 -0.79 -23.03
C ARG A 365 -10.08 0.46 -22.71
N LEU A 366 -9.39 1.57 -22.51
CA LEU A 366 -10.00 2.88 -22.29
C LEU A 366 -10.44 3.48 -23.63
N PRO A 367 -11.60 4.15 -23.69
CA PRO A 367 -12.03 4.85 -24.89
C PRO A 367 -11.09 6.02 -25.23
N LYS A 368 -10.99 6.32 -26.53
CA LYS A 368 -10.17 7.43 -27.05
C LYS A 368 -10.90 8.77 -27.04
N ASP A 369 -12.22 8.73 -27.17
CA ASP A 369 -13.13 9.84 -27.44
C ASP A 369 -13.90 10.33 -26.21
N ARG A 370 -13.86 9.58 -25.10
CA ARG A 370 -14.51 9.94 -23.84
C ARG A 370 -13.65 9.55 -22.65
N ASP A 371 -13.94 10.14 -21.49
CA ASP A 371 -13.24 9.83 -20.25
C ASP A 371 -13.84 8.59 -19.57
N TYR A 372 -12.99 7.65 -19.19
CA TYR A 372 -13.33 6.61 -18.25
C TYR A 372 -13.21 7.17 -16.84
N ARG A 373 -14.31 7.11 -16.07
CA ARG A 373 -14.36 7.62 -14.70
C ARG A 373 -14.01 6.51 -13.73
N MET A 374 -12.88 6.65 -13.04
CA MET A 374 -12.46 5.75 -11.98
C MET A 374 -12.67 6.42 -10.63
N HIS A 375 -13.64 5.93 -9.86
CA HIS A 375 -13.86 6.42 -8.50
C HIS A 375 -12.71 6.05 -7.56
N LEU A 376 -12.32 6.99 -6.71
CA LEU A 376 -11.32 6.79 -5.67
C LEU A 376 -12.02 6.78 -4.30
N PRO A 377 -12.46 5.61 -3.81
CA PRO A 377 -13.14 5.52 -2.51
C PRO A 377 -12.20 5.99 -1.39
N GLY A 378 -12.70 6.81 -0.47
CA GLY A 378 -11.94 7.36 0.66
C GLY A 378 -10.99 8.52 0.33
N ALA A 379 -11.00 9.01 -0.90
CA ALA A 379 -10.28 10.23 -1.25
C ALA A 379 -11.01 11.47 -0.70
N ASP A 380 -10.31 12.27 0.11
CA ASP A 380 -10.82 13.54 0.64
C ASP A 380 -10.69 14.68 -0.39
N ILE A 381 -11.78 15.42 -0.62
CA ILE A 381 -11.82 16.58 -1.53
C ILE A 381 -10.82 17.65 -1.10
N THR A 382 -10.70 17.90 0.20
CA THR A 382 -9.80 18.94 0.72
C THR A 382 -8.35 18.56 0.43
N ASN A 383 -8.00 17.30 0.66
CA ASN A 383 -6.69 16.75 0.31
C ASN A 383 -6.43 16.79 -1.19
N ALA A 384 -7.39 16.40 -2.04
CA ALA A 384 -7.26 16.46 -3.49
C ALA A 384 -6.94 17.88 -3.98
N LYS A 385 -7.72 18.88 -3.54
CA LYS A 385 -7.52 20.30 -3.90
C LYS A 385 -6.19 20.85 -3.38
N ARG A 386 -5.76 20.46 -2.18
CA ARG A 386 -4.51 20.91 -1.57
C ARG A 386 -3.28 20.25 -2.20
N ALA A 387 -3.33 18.94 -2.41
CA ALA A 387 -2.22 18.18 -2.98
C ALA A 387 -2.01 18.54 -4.45
N LEU A 388 -3.08 18.77 -5.20
CA LEU A 388 -3.05 18.94 -6.66
C LEU A 388 -3.41 20.36 -7.13
N MET A 389 -3.12 21.40 -6.34
CA MET A 389 -3.49 22.80 -6.63
C MET A 389 -3.38 23.18 -8.13
N GLY A 390 -4.52 23.44 -8.78
CA GLY A 390 -4.62 23.81 -10.20
C GLY A 390 -4.77 22.64 -11.19
N MET A 391 -4.61 21.39 -10.75
CA MET A 391 -4.85 20.15 -11.51
C MET A 391 -6.17 19.46 -11.16
N VAL A 392 -6.98 20.05 -10.29
CA VAL A 392 -8.31 19.55 -9.99
C VAL A 392 -9.33 20.24 -10.88
N ARG A 393 -10.10 19.45 -11.62
CA ARG A 393 -11.27 19.91 -12.36
C ARG A 393 -12.51 19.79 -11.48
N SER A 394 -13.14 20.91 -11.15
CA SER A 394 -14.44 20.96 -10.47
C SER A 394 -15.56 21.25 -11.47
N ASP A 395 -16.70 20.59 -11.32
CA ASP A 395 -17.93 21.06 -11.97
C ASP A 395 -18.38 22.33 -11.23
N GLY A 396 -18.34 23.46 -11.95
CA GLY A 396 -18.76 24.77 -11.43
C GLY A 396 -20.24 25.03 -11.59
#